data_AF-A0ABC9WVL1-F1
#
_entry.id   AF-A0ABC9WVL1-F1
#
_cell.length_a   1.000
_cell.length_b   1.000
_cell.length_c   1.000
_cell.angle_alpha   90.00
_cell.angle_beta   90.00
_cell.angle_gamma   90.00
#
_symmetry.space_group_name_H-M   'P 1'
#
loop_
_entity.id
_entity.type
_entity.pdbx_description
1 polymer ?
#
loop_
_entity_poly.entity_id
_entity_poly.type
_entity_poly.pdbx_seq_one_letter_code
_entity_poly.pdbx_strand_id
1 'polypeptide(L)'
;MEEEPTESLWVRIKGSTGAGDIIVGVCYRPPDQGDRADEALYRQIEAASCSQALVLMGDFNHPDIYCRDNTAEHKQSRKFLECVDDNFLMQVIEEPMRRGAMLDIVLTNKEGLVGDVKLKGSLGCSDHEMVDFRAARRAHSKLTTLDFRRADFGLFRDLLGRVP
;
A
#
# COMPACT_ATOMS: atom_id res chain seq x y z
N MET A 1 -15.63 24.00 -5.68
CA MET A 1 -16.15 22.72 -5.16
C MET A 1 -15.29 22.44 -3.95
N GLU A 2 -15.86 22.49 -2.75
CA GLU A 2 -15.10 22.14 -1.54
C GLU A 2 -14.69 20.67 -1.63
N GLU A 3 -13.43 20.37 -1.31
CA GLU A 3 -12.95 18.99 -1.17
C GLU A 3 -13.74 18.33 -0.04
N GLU A 4 -14.25 17.12 -0.28
CA GLU A 4 -14.88 16.32 0.77
C GLU A 4 -13.86 16.05 1.89
N PRO A 5 -14.25 16.20 3.16
CA PRO A 5 -13.34 15.96 4.27
C PRO A 5 -12.96 14.47 4.30
N THR A 6 -11.66 14.21 4.38
CA THR A 6 -11.10 12.86 4.56
C THR A 6 -10.37 12.82 5.90
N GLU A 7 -10.47 11.69 6.60
CA GLU A 7 -9.73 11.48 7.84
C GLU A 7 -8.34 10.91 7.52
N SER A 8 -7.47 11.78 6.99
CA SER A 8 -6.11 11.43 6.61
C SER A 8 -5.08 12.45 7.08
N LEU A 9 -3.87 11.97 7.38
CA LEU A 9 -2.71 12.78 7.70
C LEU A 9 -1.52 12.34 6.85
N TRP A 10 -0.92 13.30 6.14
CA TRP A 10 0.23 13.07 5.28
C TRP A 10 1.43 13.84 5.79
N VAL A 11 2.54 13.14 6.02
CA VAL A 11 3.79 13.74 6.48
C VAL A 11 4.94 13.36 5.55
N ARG A 12 5.87 14.30 5.38
CA ARG A 12 7.13 14.06 4.68
C ARG A 12 8.25 13.92 5.68
N ILE A 13 8.81 12.73 5.80
CA ILE A 13 10.01 12.47 6.60
C ILE A 13 11.22 12.71 5.71
N LYS A 14 11.99 13.75 6.02
CA LYS A 14 13.20 14.08 5.28
C LYS A 14 14.31 13.09 5.55
N GLY A 15 14.94 12.59 4.48
CA GLY A 15 16.13 11.77 4.61
C GLY A 15 17.36 12.58 5.02
N SER A 16 18.38 11.90 5.57
CA SER A 16 19.72 12.47 5.72
C SER A 16 20.35 12.72 4.34
N THR A 17 21.42 13.51 4.26
CA THR A 17 22.10 13.86 2.99
C THR A 17 22.34 12.62 2.09
N GLY A 18 21.75 12.62 0.89
CA GLY A 18 21.84 11.51 -0.08
C GLY A 18 20.79 10.40 0.09
N ALA A 19 20.09 10.34 1.22
CA ALA A 19 18.85 9.58 1.36
C ALA A 19 17.68 10.49 0.95
N GLY A 20 16.90 10.08 -0.05
CA GLY A 20 15.70 10.86 -0.41
C GLY A 20 14.60 10.73 0.64
N ASP A 21 13.54 11.50 0.48
CA ASP A 21 12.44 11.58 1.44
C ASP A 21 11.57 10.30 1.42
N ILE A 22 10.78 10.13 2.48
CA ILE A 22 9.70 9.15 2.59
C ILE A 22 8.41 9.91 2.89
N ILE A 23 7.37 9.67 2.11
CA ILE A 23 6.01 10.10 2.46
C ILE A 23 5.38 9.04 3.34
N VAL A 24 4.79 9.47 4.45
CA VAL A 24 4.01 8.61 5.34
C VAL A 24 2.59 9.14 5.40
N GLY A 25 1.62 8.29 5.04
CA GLY A 25 0.20 8.55 5.15
C GLY A 25 -0.41 7.72 6.28
N VAL A 26 -1.25 8.33 7.10
CA VAL A 26 -2.14 7.64 8.03
C VAL A 26 -3.58 7.96 7.67
N CYS A 27 -4.41 6.95 7.46
CA CYS A 27 -5.79 7.11 7.06
C CYS A 27 -6.73 6.37 8.02
N TYR A 28 -7.89 6.95 8.27
CA TYR A 28 -9.03 6.26 8.84
C TYR A 28 -10.20 6.44 7.87
N ARG A 29 -10.82 5.34 7.45
CA ARG A 29 -12.02 5.37 6.62
C ARG A 29 -13.15 4.75 7.46
N PRO A 30 -14.14 5.55 7.92
CA PRO A 30 -15.28 5.03 8.67
C PRO A 30 -16.03 3.93 7.91
N PRO A 31 -16.64 2.96 8.61
CA PRO A 31 -17.32 1.82 7.99
C PRO A 31 -18.50 2.23 7.10
N ASP A 32 -19.16 3.34 7.41
CA ASP A 32 -20.32 3.89 6.70
C ASP A 32 -19.96 5.07 5.78
N GLN A 33 -18.67 5.26 5.47
CA GLN A 33 -18.20 6.32 4.59
C GLN A 33 -18.81 6.20 3.18
N GLY A 34 -19.25 7.32 2.62
CA GLY A 34 -19.86 7.38 1.29
C GLY A 34 -18.85 7.45 0.14
N ASP A 35 -19.28 7.05 -1.05
CA ASP A 35 -18.45 6.97 -2.28
C ASP A 35 -17.63 8.24 -2.59
N ARG A 36 -18.15 9.44 -2.33
CA ARG A 36 -17.44 10.70 -2.62
C ARG A 36 -16.23 10.93 -1.72
N ALA A 37 -16.35 10.61 -0.43
CA ALA A 37 -15.25 10.73 0.52
C ALA A 37 -14.19 9.66 0.27
N ASP A 38 -14.60 8.45 -0.12
CA ASP A 38 -13.68 7.42 -0.60
C ASP A 38 -12.91 7.87 -1.85
N GLU A 39 -13.61 8.45 -2.85
CA GLU A 39 -12.97 8.96 -4.06
C GLU A 39 -11.96 10.08 -3.75
N ALA A 40 -12.27 10.98 -2.81
CA ALA A 40 -11.33 12.00 -2.35
C ALA A 40 -10.09 11.38 -1.68
N LEU A 41 -10.29 10.36 -0.83
CA LEU A 41 -9.19 9.64 -0.19
C LEU A 41 -8.30 8.94 -1.24
N TYR A 42 -8.90 8.27 -2.22
CA TYR A 42 -8.17 7.59 -3.29
C TYR A 42 -7.36 8.55 -4.16
N ARG A 43 -7.88 9.76 -4.43
CA ARG A 43 -7.11 10.82 -5.11
C ARG A 43 -5.89 11.28 -4.30
N GLN A 44 -5.99 11.36 -2.98
CA GLN A 44 -4.84 11.66 -2.13
C GLN A 44 -3.80 10.54 -2.17
N ILE A 45 -4.25 9.29 -2.11
CA ILE A 45 -3.39 8.11 -2.22
C ILE A 45 -2.67 8.09 -3.58
N GLU A 46 -3.38 8.37 -4.67
CA GLU A 46 -2.82 8.47 -6.03
C GLU A 46 -1.78 9.60 -6.14
N ALA A 47 -2.06 10.78 -5.57
CA ALA A 47 -1.09 11.86 -5.55
C ALA A 47 0.16 11.50 -4.73
N ALA A 48 -0.01 10.79 -3.60
CA ALA A 48 1.08 10.36 -2.75
C ALA A 48 1.92 9.23 -3.37
N SER A 49 1.28 8.31 -4.12
CA SER A 49 1.92 7.14 -4.76
C SER A 49 2.98 7.55 -5.80
N CYS A 50 2.83 8.75 -6.39
CA CYS A 50 3.81 9.38 -7.28
C CYS A 50 5.15 9.69 -6.60
N SER A 51 5.24 9.58 -5.28
CA SER A 51 6.47 9.82 -4.52
C SER A 51 7.47 8.68 -4.65
N GLN A 52 8.77 8.97 -4.55
CA GLN A 52 9.82 7.94 -4.68
C GLN A 52 9.75 6.83 -3.61
N ALA A 53 9.17 7.13 -2.45
CA ALA A 53 8.98 6.20 -1.35
C ALA A 53 7.75 6.62 -0.55
N LEU A 54 6.78 5.71 -0.45
CA LEU A 54 5.54 5.88 0.29
C LEU A 54 5.35 4.71 1.27
N VAL A 55 4.95 5.04 2.50
CA VAL A 55 4.34 4.12 3.45
C VAL A 55 2.96 4.67 3.79
N LEU A 56 1.91 3.91 3.51
CA LEU A 56 0.54 4.26 3.84
C LEU A 56 0.03 3.23 4.84
N MET A 57 -0.57 3.69 5.94
CA MET A 57 -1.13 2.81 6.96
C MET A 57 -2.47 3.35 7.45
N GLY A 58 -3.32 2.48 7.94
CA GLY A 58 -4.63 2.93 8.39
C GLY A 58 -5.63 1.80 8.55
N ASP A 59 -6.75 2.14 9.17
CA ASP A 59 -7.94 1.30 9.19
C ASP A 59 -8.89 1.75 8.08
N PHE A 60 -9.09 0.89 7.09
CA PHE A 60 -9.92 1.17 5.94
C PHE A 60 -11.33 0.57 6.06
N ASN A 61 -11.63 -0.17 7.13
CA ASN A 61 -12.93 -0.78 7.38
C ASN A 61 -13.54 -1.52 6.17
N HIS A 62 -12.72 -2.31 5.48
CA HIS A 62 -13.15 -3.19 4.39
C HIS A 62 -13.10 -4.67 4.87
N PRO A 63 -14.09 -5.12 5.66
CA PRO A 63 -14.05 -6.44 6.31
C PRO A 63 -14.10 -7.62 5.33
N ASP A 64 -14.54 -7.39 4.09
CA ASP A 64 -14.66 -8.37 3.03
C ASP A 64 -13.41 -8.46 2.14
N ILE A 65 -12.32 -7.75 2.48
CA ILE A 65 -11.01 -7.94 1.84
C ILE A 65 -10.31 -9.12 2.49
N TYR A 66 -10.09 -10.17 1.70
CA TYR A 66 -9.35 -11.35 2.12
C TYR A 66 -7.86 -11.19 1.81
N CYS A 67 -7.03 -11.22 2.85
CA CYS A 67 -5.57 -11.01 2.77
C CYS A 67 -4.87 -11.93 1.74
N ARG A 68 -5.31 -13.18 1.61
CA ARG A 68 -4.61 -14.18 0.79
C ARG A 68 -4.86 -14.02 -0.71
N ASP A 69 -6.05 -13.57 -1.08
CA ASP A 69 -6.50 -13.54 -2.47
C ASP A 69 -6.58 -12.11 -3.03
N ASN A 70 -6.41 -11.08 -2.18
CA ASN A 70 -6.64 -9.67 -2.54
C ASN A 70 -7.96 -9.51 -3.32
N THR A 71 -8.99 -10.22 -2.88
CA THR A 71 -10.33 -10.15 -3.46
C THR A 71 -11.28 -9.53 -2.46
N ALA A 72 -12.28 -8.85 -3.00
CA ALA A 72 -13.37 -8.28 -2.23
C ALA A 72 -14.71 -8.56 -2.89
N GLU A 73 -15.72 -8.83 -2.07
CA GLU A 73 -17.08 -9.12 -2.54
C GLU A 73 -17.82 -7.82 -2.89
N HIS A 74 -17.65 -6.80 -2.04
CA HIS A 74 -18.37 -5.55 -2.12
C HIS A 74 -17.72 -4.58 -3.10
N LYS A 75 -18.56 -3.79 -3.78
CA LYS A 75 -18.11 -2.82 -4.80
C LYS A 75 -17.12 -1.81 -4.22
N GLN A 76 -17.36 -1.35 -2.99
CA GLN A 76 -16.56 -0.32 -2.35
C GLN A 76 -15.14 -0.80 -2.03
N SER A 77 -15.04 -2.01 -1.46
CA SER A 77 -13.79 -2.70 -1.21
C SER A 77 -13.04 -3.06 -2.50
N ARG A 78 -13.76 -3.39 -3.58
CA ARG A 78 -13.14 -3.55 -4.92
C ARG A 78 -12.55 -2.25 -5.47
N LYS A 79 -13.23 -1.12 -5.33
CA LYS A 79 -12.68 0.20 -5.71
C LYS A 79 -11.39 0.52 -4.93
N PHE A 80 -11.34 0.16 -3.64
CA PHE A 80 -10.12 0.31 -2.85
C PHE A 80 -8.98 -0.54 -3.42
N LEU A 81 -9.23 -1.82 -3.71
CA LEU A 81 -8.23 -2.71 -4.31
C LEU A 81 -7.78 -2.24 -5.70
N GLU A 82 -8.70 -1.76 -6.55
CA GLU A 82 -8.37 -1.12 -7.82
C GLU A 82 -7.43 0.08 -7.62
N CYS A 83 -7.70 0.93 -6.61
CA CYS A 83 -6.81 2.04 -6.25
C CYS A 83 -5.43 1.54 -5.80
N VAL A 84 -5.35 0.47 -5.00
CA VAL A 84 -4.08 -0.13 -4.57
C VAL A 84 -3.28 -0.63 -5.77
N ASP A 85 -3.92 -1.38 -6.66
CA ASP A 85 -3.30 -1.98 -7.84
C ASP A 85 -2.86 -0.94 -8.88
N ASP A 86 -3.72 0.01 -9.22
CA ASP A 86 -3.43 1.09 -10.18
C ASP A 86 -2.25 1.96 -9.73
N ASN A 87 -1.99 2.02 -8.43
CA ASN A 87 -0.92 2.78 -7.81
C ASN A 87 0.32 1.95 -7.45
N PHE A 88 0.38 0.69 -7.85
CA PHE A 88 1.48 -0.24 -7.56
C PHE A 88 1.80 -0.33 -6.07
N LEU A 89 0.77 -0.24 -5.22
CA LEU A 89 0.90 -0.36 -3.79
C LEU A 89 0.87 -1.84 -3.40
N MET A 90 1.79 -2.23 -2.53
CA MET A 90 1.93 -3.60 -2.05
C MET A 90 1.61 -3.66 -0.57
N GLN A 91 0.79 -4.63 -0.18
CA GLN A 91 0.52 -4.94 1.21
C GLN A 91 1.73 -5.61 1.87
N VAL A 92 2.12 -5.14 3.05
CA VAL A 92 3.30 -5.66 3.78
C VAL A 92 2.94 -6.59 4.93
N ILE A 93 1.67 -6.64 5.33
CA ILE A 93 1.16 -7.53 6.37
C ILE A 93 0.66 -8.81 5.69
N GLU A 94 1.34 -9.94 5.94
CA GLU A 94 0.98 -11.25 5.38
C GLU A 94 0.02 -12.06 6.28
N GLU A 95 -0.04 -11.74 7.58
CA GLU A 95 -0.91 -12.44 8.54
C GLU A 95 -2.18 -11.61 8.84
N PRO A 96 -3.38 -12.19 8.75
CA PRO A 96 -4.63 -11.46 8.98
C PRO A 96 -4.78 -11.06 10.45
N MET A 97 -5.13 -9.78 10.70
CA MET A 97 -5.13 -9.19 12.04
C MET A 97 -6.32 -9.53 12.93
N ARG A 98 -7.40 -10.17 12.43
CA ARG A 98 -8.50 -10.64 13.29
C ARG A 98 -9.44 -11.55 12.50
N ARG A 99 -9.71 -12.79 12.96
CA ARG A 99 -10.74 -13.70 12.39
C ARG A 99 -10.70 -13.85 10.84
N GLY A 100 -9.55 -13.64 10.20
CA GLY A 100 -9.40 -13.69 8.74
C GLY A 100 -9.68 -12.39 7.98
N ALA A 101 -10.17 -11.32 8.63
CA ALA A 101 -10.39 -10.00 8.02
C ALA A 101 -9.20 -9.06 8.28
N MET A 102 -8.83 -8.28 7.27
CA MET A 102 -7.69 -7.38 7.27
C MET A 102 -8.19 -5.92 7.32
N LEU A 103 -8.47 -5.43 8.53
CA LEU A 103 -9.01 -4.07 8.72
C LEU A 103 -7.92 -3.01 8.68
N ASP A 104 -6.83 -3.22 9.44
CA ASP A 104 -5.67 -2.34 9.32
C ASP A 104 -4.70 -2.85 8.26
N ILE A 105 -4.36 -1.95 7.34
CA ILE A 105 -3.63 -2.22 6.12
C ILE A 105 -2.37 -1.35 6.13
N VAL A 106 -1.24 -1.92 5.71
CA VAL A 106 0.02 -1.18 5.56
C VAL A 106 0.55 -1.41 4.15
N LEU A 107 0.47 -0.36 3.34
CA LEU A 107 0.83 -0.36 1.93
C LEU A 107 2.16 0.37 1.69
N THR A 108 2.90 -0.08 0.68
CA THR A 108 4.08 0.62 0.20
C THR A 108 4.22 0.53 -1.31
N ASN A 109 4.72 1.59 -1.95
CA ASN A 109 5.02 1.61 -3.39
C ASN A 109 6.45 1.14 -3.72
N LYS A 110 7.21 0.68 -2.72
CA LYS A 110 8.61 0.36 -2.89
C LYS A 110 9.01 -0.88 -2.10
N GLU A 111 9.42 -1.90 -2.84
CA GLU A 111 9.90 -3.14 -2.26
C GLU A 111 11.11 -2.91 -1.34
N GLY A 112 11.10 -3.56 -0.18
CA GLY A 112 12.15 -3.45 0.83
C GLY A 112 12.23 -2.10 1.55
N LEU A 113 11.29 -1.17 1.32
CA LEU A 113 11.18 0.07 2.10
C LEU A 113 10.70 -0.22 3.52
N VAL A 114 9.72 -1.10 3.66
CA VAL A 114 9.19 -1.57 4.93
C VAL A 114 9.71 -2.98 5.20
N GLY A 115 10.18 -3.22 6.41
CA GLY A 115 10.66 -4.52 6.86
C GLY A 115 10.49 -4.69 8.37
N ASP A 116 10.87 -5.87 8.87
CA ASP A 116 10.75 -6.22 10.29
C ASP A 116 9.32 -6.03 10.84
N VAL A 117 8.29 -6.27 10.01
CA VAL A 117 6.87 -6.11 10.37
C VAL A 117 6.48 -7.15 11.42
N LYS A 118 5.89 -6.69 12.52
CA LYS A 118 5.47 -7.53 13.65
C LYS A 118 4.14 -7.03 14.19
N LEU A 119 3.25 -7.97 14.43
CA LEU A 119 2.09 -7.72 15.26
C LEU A 119 2.50 -7.74 16.73
N LYS A 120 2.01 -6.76 17.47
CA LYS A 120 2.13 -6.65 18.93
C LYS A 120 0.74 -6.73 19.52
N GLY A 121 0.67 -7.08 20.81
CA GLY A 121 -0.58 -7.06 21.55
C GLY A 121 -1.27 -5.69 21.51
N SER A 122 -2.52 -5.66 21.95
CA SER A 122 -3.31 -4.44 21.98
C SER A 122 -2.67 -3.34 22.82
N LEU A 123 -2.83 -2.09 22.37
CA LEU A 123 -2.46 -0.93 23.18
C LEU A 123 -3.58 -0.62 24.17
N GLY A 124 -3.35 -0.94 25.46
CA GLY A 124 -4.35 -0.73 26.50
C GLY A 124 -5.58 -1.62 26.30
N CYS A 125 -6.77 -1.00 26.28
CA CYS A 125 -8.05 -1.69 26.07
C CYS A 125 -8.51 -1.67 24.59
N SER A 126 -7.63 -1.28 23.66
CA SER A 126 -7.94 -1.33 22.24
C SER A 126 -8.22 -2.77 21.80
N ASP A 127 -9.16 -2.92 20.87
CA ASP A 127 -9.45 -4.19 20.21
C ASP A 127 -8.67 -4.36 18.89
N HIS A 128 -7.75 -3.43 18.59
CA HIS A 128 -6.78 -3.51 17.49
C HIS A 128 -5.40 -3.92 18.02
N GLU A 129 -4.68 -4.70 17.21
CA GLU A 129 -3.28 -5.05 17.46
C GLU A 129 -2.36 -3.93 16.96
N MET A 130 -1.26 -3.70 17.69
CA MET A 130 -0.26 -2.73 17.23
C MET A 130 0.58 -3.35 16.12
N VAL A 131 0.75 -2.63 15.01
CA VAL A 131 1.71 -3.01 13.97
C VAL A 131 3.02 -2.26 14.20
N ASP A 132 4.10 -2.99 14.45
CA ASP A 132 5.46 -2.46 14.55
C ASP A 132 6.24 -2.82 13.28
N PHE A 133 6.93 -1.86 12.69
CA PHE A 133 7.74 -2.09 11.49
C PHE A 133 8.87 -1.07 11.38
N ARG A 134 9.86 -1.41 10.57
CA ARG A 134 10.96 -0.53 10.20
C ARG A 134 10.76 0.01 8.78
N ALA A 135 10.64 1.34 8.65
CA ALA A 135 10.73 2.01 7.36
C ALA A 135 12.16 2.52 7.13
N ALA A 136 12.85 2.01 6.13
CA ALA A 136 14.21 2.41 5.82
C ALA A 136 14.49 2.39 4.31
N ARG A 137 15.03 3.50 3.79
CA ARG A 137 15.60 3.50 2.44
C ARG A 137 16.96 2.83 2.49
N ARG A 138 17.08 1.62 1.94
CA ARG A 138 18.40 1.06 1.63
C ARG A 138 19.07 1.92 0.57
N ALA A 139 20.34 2.27 0.78
CA ALA A 139 21.16 2.83 -0.28
C ALA A 139 21.29 1.74 -1.36
N HIS A 140 20.78 2.00 -2.56
CA HIS A 140 20.89 1.07 -3.67
C HIS A 140 22.36 0.88 -4.02
N SER A 141 22.96 -0.23 -3.62
CA SER A 141 24.27 -0.65 -4.11
C SER A 141 24.09 -1.09 -5.56
N LYS A 142 24.42 -0.20 -6.50
CA LYS A 142 24.40 -0.40 -7.97
C LYS A 142 23.08 -0.95 -8.52
N LEU A 143 22.32 -0.06 -9.16
CA LEU A 143 21.24 -0.45 -10.05
C LEU A 143 21.84 -1.29 -11.20
N THR A 144 21.49 -2.57 -11.29
CA THR A 144 21.75 -3.35 -12.51
C THR A 144 20.77 -2.86 -13.57
N THR A 145 21.23 -1.97 -14.45
CA THR A 145 20.46 -1.58 -15.63
C THR A 145 20.34 -2.78 -16.55
N LEU A 146 19.12 -3.27 -16.76
CA LEU A 146 18.85 -4.31 -17.75
C LEU A 146 19.14 -3.75 -19.15
N ASP A 147 19.98 -4.43 -19.93
CA ASP A 147 20.30 -4.03 -21.31
C ASP A 147 19.25 -4.59 -22.27
N PHE A 148 18.17 -3.83 -22.48
CA PHE A 148 17.09 -4.22 -23.40
C PHE A 148 17.57 -4.41 -24.85
N ARG A 149 18.75 -3.91 -25.24
CA ARG A 149 19.32 -4.17 -26.56
C ARG A 149 19.80 -5.62 -26.73
N ARG A 150 20.06 -6.31 -25.62
CA ARG A 150 20.45 -7.73 -25.59
C ARG A 150 19.31 -8.65 -25.21
N ALA A 151 18.09 -8.13 -25.02
CA ALA A 151 16.94 -8.95 -24.70
C ALA A 151 16.53 -9.79 -25.93
N ASP A 152 16.21 -11.07 -25.69
CA ASP A 152 15.67 -11.96 -26.72
C ASP A 152 14.15 -11.80 -26.80
N PHE A 153 13.71 -10.87 -27.65
CA PHE A 153 12.28 -10.63 -27.90
C PHE A 153 11.61 -11.75 -28.71
N GLY A 154 12.39 -12.67 -29.32
CA GLY A 154 11.86 -13.85 -30.00
C GLY A 154 11.35 -14.84 -28.96
N LEU A 155 12.22 -15.23 -28.03
CA LEU A 155 11.87 -16.12 -26.93
C LEU A 155 10.72 -15.57 -26.08
N PHE A 156 10.72 -14.27 -25.79
CA PHE A 156 9.63 -13.64 -25.04
C PHE A 156 8.26 -13.80 -25.73
N ARG A 157 8.21 -13.58 -27.04
CA ARG A 157 6.98 -13.73 -27.84
C ARG A 157 6.53 -15.19 -27.92
N ASP A 158 7.47 -16.11 -28.08
CA ASP A 158 7.18 -17.55 -28.11
C ASP A 158 6.61 -18.04 -26.79
N LEU A 159 7.10 -17.51 -25.66
CA LEU A 159 6.58 -17.81 -24.33
C LEU A 159 5.17 -17.23 -24.13
N LEU A 160 4.94 -15.98 -24.53
CA LEU A 160 3.61 -15.37 -24.46
C LEU A 160 2.58 -16.10 -25.32
N GLY A 161 2.96 -16.55 -26.52
CA GLY A 161 2.05 -17.31 -27.41
C GLY A 161 1.71 -18.72 -26.92
N ARG A 162 2.37 -19.20 -25.85
CA ARG A 162 2.05 -20.48 -25.19
C ARG A 162 1.16 -20.31 -23.96
N VAL A 163 0.86 -19.07 -23.56
CA VAL A 163 -0.13 -18.80 -22.52
C VAL A 163 -1.52 -19.02 -23.15
N PRO A 164 -2.34 -19.95 -22.62
CA PRO A 164 -3.66 -20.29 -23.17
C PRO A 164 -4.62 -19.10 -23.23
#